data_AF-A0ABD1SDQ3-F1
#
_entry.id   AF-A0ABD1SDQ3-F1
#
_cell.length_a   1.000
_cell.length_b   1.000
_cell.length_c   1.000
_cell.angle_alpha   90.00
_cell.angle_beta   90.00
_cell.angle_gamma   90.00
#
_symmetry.space_group_name_H-M   'P 1'
#
loop_
_entity.id
_entity.type
_entity.pdbx_description
1 polymer ?
#
loop_
_entity_poly.entity_id
_entity_poly.type
_entity_poly.pdbx_seq_one_letter_code
_entity_poly.pdbx_strand_id
1 'polypeptide(L)'
;MGVEGLNPENTPVGEKKKRKTGPEDASYITTAVIELRPALYMELMFCKWVLAFLLYCWLIFAVGFSVEGLHENSRVRGVNLGGWLVIEGWIKPSLFYDILNGDMLDGTEVQFKSLTLQKYVSAENGGGMEVTVDRDIPSSWETFRLWRVSESIFQFRTSQGQFLTCNGDGGNVTAAAESASVTETFYIERNLNNRVHIKLKSGTYLRASKANQLTADYLGTPGWDDNAATFEMIIVSNILHGDYQLANGHEHDKAKEVLKKHRNTFITVEDFNFLYRHGINTVRIPVGWWIAFDPNPPAPFIGGSLEALDNAFSWAQAFSIKCIIDLHAAPGSQNGMEHSASRDGKTGWPTSPDHISQTLDVIDFLASRYAKHPALLGIELLNEPSAGSVPLDILVSFYKQGYQIVRKYSSTAYVLFCQRIGNADPFELYQANLGSENTVVDLHYYNLFDNFFVNMSSLDNIQYIYKNRQTQLQALNSANGPLVFIGEWVNEWNVTGGSQTDYQDFGRAQLEVYNAASFGWAYWTLKNDIKHWDFEWNIQSNYLQLQLGYSSSNQIFILVLFLGLACGCSFLH
;
A
#
# COMPACT_ATOMS: atom_id res chain seq x y z
N MET A 1 54.81 -21.18 -37.00
CA MET A 1 54.68 -20.06 -37.96
C MET A 1 54.03 -18.92 -37.18
N GLY A 2 54.58 -17.70 -37.01
CA GLY A 2 55.97 -17.20 -37.01
C GLY A 2 56.19 -16.36 -35.72
N VAL A 3 57.39 -16.09 -35.19
CA VAL A 3 58.47 -15.23 -35.73
C VAL A 3 57.99 -13.76 -35.85
N GLU A 4 58.56 -12.72 -35.23
CA GLU A 4 59.57 -12.51 -34.14
C GLU A 4 59.47 -11.03 -33.66
N GLY A 5 60.22 -10.45 -32.71
CA GLY A 5 61.35 -10.85 -31.85
C GLY A 5 61.69 -9.72 -30.83
N LEU A 6 62.21 -10.03 -29.64
CA LEU A 6 63.61 -9.82 -29.18
C LEU A 6 63.98 -8.45 -28.52
N ASN A 7 64.82 -8.56 -27.48
CA ASN A 7 65.45 -7.56 -26.57
C ASN A 7 66.99 -7.86 -26.63
N PRO A 8 67.95 -7.26 -25.87
CA PRO A 8 68.01 -6.05 -25.02
C PRO A 8 69.35 -5.24 -25.27
N GLU A 9 70.13 -4.93 -24.21
CA GLU A 9 71.55 -4.42 -24.15
C GLU A 9 71.78 -2.89 -24.39
N ASN A 10 72.77 -2.19 -23.78
CA ASN A 10 73.87 -2.60 -22.87
C ASN A 10 74.33 -1.51 -21.85
N THR A 11 75.28 -1.84 -20.95
CA THR A 11 75.98 -0.94 -19.95
C THR A 11 77.44 -0.64 -20.42
N PRO A 12 78.49 -0.23 -19.63
CA PRO A 12 78.65 0.41 -18.28
C PRO A 12 79.33 1.84 -18.38
N VAL A 13 80.25 2.47 -17.57
CA VAL A 13 81.22 2.17 -16.47
C VAL A 13 81.57 3.44 -15.62
N GLY A 14 81.74 3.32 -14.28
CA GLY A 14 82.68 4.11 -13.42
C GLY A 14 82.41 5.61 -13.12
N GLU A 15 83.03 6.28 -12.13
CA GLU A 15 83.94 5.90 -11.02
C GLU A 15 83.81 6.86 -9.79
N LYS A 16 84.29 6.42 -8.62
CA LYS A 16 84.95 7.14 -7.48
C LYS A 16 84.85 8.70 -7.43
N LYS A 17 84.64 9.40 -6.28
CA LYS A 17 85.15 9.18 -4.90
C LYS A 17 84.53 10.17 -3.87
N LYS A 18 84.43 9.76 -2.58
CA LYS A 18 84.52 10.52 -1.28
C LYS A 18 84.23 12.06 -1.23
N ARG A 19 83.29 12.53 -0.39
CA ARG A 19 83.46 13.10 1.01
C ARG A 19 84.42 14.33 1.10
N LYS A 20 84.18 15.41 1.87
CA LYS A 20 83.26 15.67 3.01
C LYS A 20 83.19 17.20 3.38
N THR A 21 82.08 17.68 3.98
CA THR A 21 81.92 18.81 4.96
C THR A 21 82.51 20.23 4.72
N GLY A 22 81.70 21.29 5.00
CA GLY A 22 82.07 22.74 5.02
C GLY A 22 82.78 23.19 6.33
N PRO A 23 82.56 24.40 6.92
CA PRO A 23 81.44 25.37 6.74
C PRO A 23 81.88 26.88 6.66
N GLU A 24 81.02 27.81 7.15
CA GLU A 24 81.25 29.22 7.57
C GLU A 24 81.14 30.42 6.59
N ASP A 25 80.07 31.21 6.81
CA ASP A 25 79.99 32.68 7.05
C ASP A 25 80.04 33.81 5.99
N ALA A 26 79.29 34.87 6.37
CA ALA A 26 79.37 36.30 6.02
C ALA A 26 78.97 36.83 4.62
N SER A 27 77.69 37.24 4.53
CA SER A 27 77.24 38.60 4.13
C SER A 27 77.99 39.37 3.02
N TYR A 28 77.27 39.72 1.94
CA TYR A 28 77.03 41.13 1.58
C TYR A 28 75.74 41.30 0.73
N ILE A 29 75.24 42.54 0.64
CA ILE A 29 73.91 42.89 0.13
C ILE A 29 73.92 43.15 -1.38
N THR A 30 72.87 42.72 -2.09
CA THR A 30 72.39 43.44 -3.29
C THR A 30 70.87 43.28 -3.44
N THR A 31 70.16 44.39 -3.65
CA THR A 31 68.69 44.42 -3.67
C THR A 31 68.14 43.97 -5.01
N ALA A 32 67.25 42.98 -5.03
CA ALA A 32 66.46 42.59 -6.19
C ALA A 32 64.96 42.63 -5.85
N VAL A 33 64.21 43.54 -6.49
CA VAL A 33 62.75 43.60 -6.37
C VAL A 33 62.15 42.50 -7.24
N ILE A 34 61.36 41.60 -6.64
CA ILE A 34 60.63 40.58 -7.38
C ILE A 34 59.20 41.08 -7.61
N GLU A 35 58.84 41.32 -8.87
CA GLU A 35 57.46 41.57 -9.27
C GLU A 35 56.63 40.28 -9.12
N LEU A 36 55.82 40.21 -8.07
CA LEU A 36 54.76 39.21 -7.94
C LEU A 36 53.67 39.50 -8.97
N ARG A 37 53.57 38.64 -10.00
CA ARG A 37 52.60 38.79 -11.10
C ARG A 37 51.16 38.86 -10.55
N PRO A 38 50.35 39.88 -10.94
CA PRO A 38 48.96 40.03 -10.45
C PRO A 38 48.06 38.82 -10.67
N ALA A 39 48.32 38.02 -11.71
CA ALA A 39 47.57 36.79 -12.01
C ALA A 39 47.58 35.79 -10.84
N LEU A 40 48.74 35.55 -10.21
CA LEU A 40 48.86 34.58 -9.11
C LEU A 40 48.06 35.02 -7.87
N TYR A 41 47.98 36.35 -7.64
CA TYR A 41 47.17 36.93 -6.57
C TYR A 41 45.67 36.80 -6.87
N MET A 42 45.26 37.00 -8.12
CA MET A 42 43.87 36.76 -8.53
C MET A 42 43.49 35.28 -8.48
N GLU A 43 44.36 34.35 -8.85
CA GLU A 43 44.12 32.91 -8.73
C GLU A 43 43.97 32.48 -7.27
N LEU A 44 44.86 32.92 -6.36
CA LEU A 44 44.69 32.64 -4.92
C LEU A 44 43.40 33.25 -4.34
N MET A 45 43.04 34.46 -4.77
CA MET A 45 41.78 35.09 -4.34
C MET A 45 40.57 34.33 -4.90
N PHE A 46 40.59 33.95 -6.17
CA PHE A 46 39.51 33.18 -6.81
C PHE A 46 39.35 31.80 -6.17
N CYS A 47 40.45 31.07 -5.91
CA CYS A 47 40.40 29.82 -5.16
C CYS A 47 39.85 30.00 -3.74
N LYS A 48 40.17 31.11 -3.04
CA LYS A 48 39.55 31.42 -1.74
C LYS A 48 38.05 31.72 -1.85
N TRP A 49 37.62 32.47 -2.87
CA TRP A 49 36.19 32.74 -3.10
C TRP A 49 35.42 31.50 -3.54
N VAL A 50 36.00 30.62 -4.37
CA VAL A 50 35.40 29.33 -4.74
C VAL A 50 35.34 28.39 -3.53
N LEU A 51 36.40 28.30 -2.71
CA LEU A 51 36.35 27.53 -1.46
C LEU A 51 35.34 28.10 -0.47
N ALA A 52 35.26 29.42 -0.30
CA ALA A 52 34.27 30.06 0.55
C ALA A 52 32.84 29.87 0.03
N PHE A 53 32.62 29.95 -1.29
CA PHE A 53 31.33 29.67 -1.93
C PHE A 53 30.94 28.20 -1.78
N LEU A 54 31.87 27.25 -1.96
CA LEU A 54 31.63 25.83 -1.71
C LEU A 54 31.37 25.54 -0.23
N LEU A 55 32.06 26.21 0.70
CA LEU A 55 31.79 26.11 2.14
C LEU A 55 30.43 26.72 2.50
N TYR A 56 30.04 27.82 1.86
CA TYR A 56 28.77 28.51 2.05
C TYR A 56 27.60 27.70 1.49
N CYS A 57 27.75 27.12 0.29
CA CYS A 57 26.81 26.14 -0.25
C CYS A 57 26.74 24.90 0.65
N TRP A 58 27.87 24.35 1.10
CA TRP A 58 27.88 23.20 2.01
C TRP A 58 27.21 23.53 3.35
N LEU A 59 27.41 24.72 3.90
CA LEU A 59 26.72 25.19 5.11
C LEU A 59 25.22 25.41 4.87
N ILE A 60 24.80 25.94 3.72
CA ILE A 60 23.37 26.07 3.37
C ILE A 60 22.72 24.69 3.20
N PHE A 61 23.39 23.73 2.57
CA PHE A 61 22.90 22.35 2.45
C PHE A 61 22.94 21.60 3.78
N ALA A 62 23.92 21.84 4.65
CA ALA A 62 24.03 21.19 5.98
C ALA A 62 23.09 21.80 7.04
N VAL A 63 22.75 23.09 6.92
CA VAL A 63 21.67 23.75 7.69
C VAL A 63 20.29 23.44 7.06
N GLY A 64 20.26 22.85 5.87
CA GLY A 64 19.07 22.37 5.18
C GLY A 64 18.45 21.12 5.81
N PHE A 65 17.76 21.29 6.94
CA PHE A 65 16.89 20.28 7.57
C PHE A 65 17.59 18.93 7.84
N SER A 66 18.61 18.93 8.68
CA SER A 66 19.05 17.71 9.37
C SER A 66 18.00 17.29 10.40
N VAL A 67 17.01 16.52 9.94
CA VAL A 67 16.11 15.80 10.83
C VAL A 67 16.92 14.69 11.49
N GLU A 68 16.86 14.62 12.82
CA GLU A 68 17.46 13.53 13.58
C GLU A 68 16.85 12.21 13.10
N GLY A 69 17.67 11.36 12.47
CA GLY A 69 17.27 10.02 12.06
C GLY A 69 16.91 9.15 13.27
N LEU A 70 16.43 7.93 13.01
CA LEU A 70 16.12 6.97 14.07
C LEU A 70 17.38 6.58 14.87
N HIS A 71 17.61 7.30 15.97
CA HIS A 71 18.47 6.88 17.07
C HIS A 71 17.86 5.66 17.77
N GLU A 72 18.66 4.90 18.53
CA GLU A 72 18.29 3.59 19.10
C GLU A 72 17.13 3.59 20.13
N ASN A 73 16.51 4.76 20.40
CA ASN A 73 15.32 4.90 21.25
C ASN A 73 14.18 5.71 20.56
N SER A 74 14.30 6.01 19.26
CA SER A 74 13.29 6.79 18.53
C SER A 74 12.13 5.91 18.07
N ARG A 75 10.89 6.34 18.37
CA ARG A 75 9.65 5.67 17.93
C ARG A 75 9.36 5.88 16.44
N VAL A 76 8.59 4.96 15.88
CA VAL A 76 8.04 5.07 14.52
C VAL A 76 7.13 6.29 14.42
N ARG A 77 7.48 7.20 13.50
CA ARG A 77 6.61 8.25 12.97
C ARG A 77 6.51 7.97 11.48
N GLY A 78 5.48 7.23 11.11
CA GLY A 78 5.38 6.61 9.80
C GLY A 78 4.26 7.17 8.92
N VAL A 79 4.32 6.83 7.63
CA VAL A 79 3.21 7.00 6.68
C VAL A 79 3.11 5.73 5.82
N ASN A 80 1.89 5.32 5.49
CA ASN A 80 1.63 4.19 4.61
C ASN A 80 1.74 4.60 3.14
N LEU A 81 2.20 3.68 2.30
CA LEU A 81 2.21 3.80 0.84
C LEU A 81 1.03 3.00 0.23
N GLY A 82 -0.16 3.16 0.82
CA GLY A 82 -1.41 2.54 0.36
C GLY A 82 -1.80 2.98 -1.05
N GLY A 83 -2.50 2.13 -1.79
CA GLY A 83 -2.83 2.36 -3.20
C GLY A 83 -1.66 2.33 -4.20
N TRP A 84 -0.42 1.98 -3.80
CA TRP A 84 0.76 1.98 -4.69
C TRP A 84 1.15 0.61 -5.28
N LEU A 85 1.59 -0.33 -4.44
CA LEU A 85 1.99 -1.70 -4.85
C LEU A 85 0.86 -2.73 -4.68
N VAL A 86 -0.11 -2.39 -3.83
CA VAL A 86 -1.46 -2.92 -3.78
C VAL A 86 -2.41 -1.75 -4.11
N ILE A 87 -3.45 -2.01 -4.89
CA ILE A 87 -4.34 -0.99 -5.46
C ILE A 87 -5.67 -0.97 -4.73
N GLU A 88 -6.13 0.24 -4.46
CA GLU A 88 -7.46 0.53 -3.93
C GLU A 88 -8.11 1.62 -4.78
N GLY A 89 -9.24 1.28 -5.40
CA GLY A 89 -9.95 2.17 -6.31
C GLY A 89 -10.50 3.41 -5.62
N TRP A 90 -10.76 3.40 -4.32
CA TRP A 90 -11.20 4.60 -3.59
C TRP A 90 -10.05 5.61 -3.39
N ILE A 91 -8.80 5.14 -3.28
CA ILE A 91 -7.59 6.00 -3.20
C ILE A 91 -7.29 6.65 -4.54
N LYS A 92 -7.44 5.90 -5.64
CA LYS A 92 -7.18 6.39 -7.01
C LYS A 92 -8.22 5.94 -8.05
N PRO A 93 -9.47 6.47 -8.02
CA PRO A 93 -10.58 6.01 -8.87
C PRO A 93 -10.28 6.06 -10.37
N SER A 94 -9.46 7.04 -10.79
CA SER A 94 -9.03 7.22 -12.18
C SER A 94 -8.34 6.02 -12.83
N LEU A 95 -7.86 5.03 -12.05
CA LEU A 95 -7.31 3.78 -12.58
C LEU A 95 -8.38 2.88 -13.24
N PHE A 96 -9.66 3.07 -12.91
CA PHE A 96 -10.77 2.20 -13.33
C PHE A 96 -11.67 2.83 -14.42
N TYR A 97 -11.51 4.12 -14.72
CA TYR A 97 -12.43 4.88 -15.59
C TYR A 97 -12.48 4.39 -17.05
N ASP A 98 -11.36 3.90 -17.58
CA ASP A 98 -11.28 3.45 -18.98
C ASP A 98 -11.75 1.98 -19.17
N ILE A 99 -12.24 1.31 -18.12
CA ILE A 99 -12.69 -0.10 -18.20
C ILE A 99 -14.08 -0.17 -18.86
N LEU A 100 -14.16 -0.89 -19.97
CA LEU A 100 -15.43 -1.23 -20.64
C LEU A 100 -16.32 -2.05 -19.69
N ASN A 101 -17.56 -1.60 -19.49
CA ASN A 101 -18.46 -2.10 -18.45
C ASN A 101 -17.77 -2.16 -17.06
N GLY A 102 -17.09 -1.07 -16.66
CA GLY A 102 -16.45 -0.94 -15.34
C GLY A 102 -17.41 -0.85 -14.15
N ASP A 103 -18.71 -0.80 -14.40
CA ASP A 103 -19.77 -1.05 -13.41
C ASP A 103 -20.18 -2.53 -13.33
N MET A 104 -19.49 -3.42 -14.05
CA MET A 104 -19.66 -4.87 -14.11
C MET A 104 -18.29 -5.56 -13.99
N LEU A 105 -17.69 -5.49 -12.81
CA LEU A 105 -16.39 -6.09 -12.45
C LEU A 105 -16.59 -7.38 -11.64
N ASP A 106 -15.52 -8.09 -11.31
CA ASP A 106 -15.63 -9.24 -10.39
C ASP A 106 -16.10 -8.77 -9.01
N GLY A 107 -17.13 -9.43 -8.49
CA GLY A 107 -17.72 -9.12 -7.19
C GLY A 107 -18.83 -8.07 -7.22
N THR A 108 -19.09 -7.39 -8.34
CA THR A 108 -20.28 -6.54 -8.51
C THR A 108 -21.54 -7.35 -8.20
N GLU A 109 -22.37 -6.85 -7.28
CA GLU A 109 -23.64 -7.46 -6.91
C GLU A 109 -24.76 -6.94 -7.80
N VAL A 110 -25.53 -7.86 -8.39
CA VAL A 110 -26.52 -7.55 -9.42
C VAL A 110 -27.82 -8.32 -9.19
N GLN A 111 -28.94 -7.72 -9.59
CA GLN A 111 -30.28 -8.31 -9.59
C GLN A 111 -30.87 -8.21 -10.99
N PHE A 112 -31.66 -9.21 -11.38
CA PHE A 112 -32.33 -9.25 -12.68
C PHE A 112 -33.84 -9.31 -12.51
N LYS A 113 -34.58 -8.36 -13.09
CA LYS A 113 -36.03 -8.29 -13.03
C LYS A 113 -36.62 -8.49 -14.43
N SER A 114 -37.45 -9.52 -14.60
CA SER A 114 -38.15 -9.77 -15.88
C SER A 114 -39.16 -8.66 -16.17
N LEU A 115 -39.10 -8.06 -17.36
CA LEU A 115 -40.05 -7.01 -17.73
C LEU A 115 -41.45 -7.55 -18.01
N THR A 116 -41.57 -8.75 -18.59
CA THR A 116 -42.89 -9.37 -18.84
C THR A 116 -43.58 -9.85 -17.56
N LEU A 117 -42.84 -10.42 -16.60
CA LEU A 117 -43.43 -10.91 -15.34
C LEU A 117 -43.48 -9.85 -14.24
N GLN A 118 -42.66 -8.80 -14.32
CA GLN A 118 -42.37 -7.84 -13.25
C GLN A 118 -41.82 -8.48 -11.96
N LYS A 119 -41.19 -9.64 -12.09
CA LYS A 119 -40.60 -10.44 -11.00
C LYS A 119 -39.08 -10.53 -11.10
N TYR A 120 -38.41 -10.71 -9.97
CA TYR A 120 -36.97 -10.93 -9.89
C TYR A 120 -36.59 -12.40 -10.10
N VAL A 121 -35.45 -12.62 -10.74
CA VAL A 121 -34.77 -13.92 -10.81
C VAL A 121 -34.22 -14.26 -9.42
N SER A 122 -34.47 -15.46 -8.92
CA SER A 122 -34.04 -15.94 -7.60
C SER A 122 -33.36 -17.31 -7.69
N ALA A 123 -32.25 -17.50 -6.98
CA ALA A 123 -31.73 -18.82 -6.68
C ALA A 123 -32.28 -19.28 -5.32
N GLU A 124 -33.22 -20.23 -5.35
CA GLU A 124 -33.92 -20.67 -4.13
C GLU A 124 -32.93 -21.16 -3.06
N ASN A 125 -33.20 -20.85 -1.78
CA ASN A 125 -32.29 -21.06 -0.64
C ASN A 125 -30.92 -20.36 -0.77
N GLY A 126 -30.76 -19.41 -1.71
CA GLY A 126 -29.49 -18.74 -2.01
C GLY A 126 -28.51 -19.59 -2.82
N GLY A 127 -28.93 -20.75 -3.36
CA GLY A 127 -28.10 -21.66 -4.12
C GLY A 127 -28.35 -23.14 -3.79
N GLY A 128 -27.88 -24.03 -4.67
CA GLY A 128 -28.00 -25.49 -4.55
C GLY A 128 -29.25 -26.11 -5.18
N MET A 129 -30.16 -25.32 -5.77
CA MET A 129 -31.45 -25.80 -6.32
C MET A 129 -31.81 -25.15 -7.68
N GLU A 130 -33.10 -25.07 -8.01
CA GLU A 130 -33.63 -24.41 -9.21
C GLU A 130 -33.52 -22.87 -9.17
N VAL A 131 -33.71 -22.23 -10.33
CA VAL A 131 -33.78 -20.78 -10.48
C VAL A 131 -35.17 -20.35 -10.95
N THR A 132 -35.81 -19.53 -10.14
CA THR A 132 -37.19 -19.06 -10.32
C THR A 132 -37.23 -17.59 -10.73
N VAL A 133 -38.39 -17.13 -11.21
CA VAL A 133 -38.65 -15.74 -11.64
C VAL A 133 -40.03 -15.31 -11.15
N ASP A 134 -40.26 -15.38 -9.83
CA ASP A 134 -41.57 -15.18 -9.19
C ASP A 134 -41.60 -14.14 -8.05
N ARG A 135 -40.44 -13.64 -7.60
CA ARG A 135 -40.28 -12.76 -6.43
C ARG A 135 -40.65 -11.30 -6.74
N ASP A 136 -41.43 -10.67 -5.85
CA ASP A 136 -41.82 -9.25 -5.96
C ASP A 136 -40.76 -8.28 -5.43
N ILE A 137 -40.04 -8.68 -4.38
CA ILE A 137 -39.06 -7.87 -3.65
C ILE A 137 -37.75 -8.66 -3.59
N PRO A 138 -36.61 -8.09 -4.00
CA PRO A 138 -35.35 -8.80 -4.01
C PRO A 138 -34.61 -8.71 -2.67
N SER A 139 -33.79 -9.72 -2.40
CA SER A 139 -32.93 -9.86 -1.23
C SER A 139 -31.71 -10.73 -1.59
N SER A 140 -31.16 -11.46 -0.61
CA SER A 140 -29.94 -12.27 -0.74
C SER A 140 -30.03 -13.50 -1.67
N TRP A 141 -31.22 -13.87 -2.17
CA TRP A 141 -31.41 -15.00 -3.10
C TRP A 141 -31.55 -14.52 -4.56
N GLU A 142 -31.99 -13.27 -4.75
CA GLU A 142 -32.16 -12.59 -6.03
C GLU A 142 -30.91 -11.80 -6.44
N THR A 143 -29.94 -11.69 -5.53
CA THR A 143 -28.68 -10.96 -5.72
C THR A 143 -27.55 -11.94 -6.05
N PHE A 144 -26.93 -11.73 -7.22
CA PHE A 144 -25.82 -12.52 -7.75
C PHE A 144 -24.55 -11.67 -7.79
N ARG A 145 -23.38 -12.28 -7.57
CA ARG A 145 -22.10 -11.63 -7.83
C ARG A 145 -21.59 -12.00 -9.21
N LEU A 146 -21.16 -10.98 -9.97
CA LEU A 146 -20.50 -11.19 -11.25
C LEU A 146 -19.12 -11.81 -11.05
N TRP A 147 -18.82 -12.85 -11.81
CA TRP A 147 -17.48 -13.31 -12.10
C TRP A 147 -17.20 -12.98 -13.57
N ARG A 148 -16.31 -12.02 -13.83
CA ARG A 148 -16.04 -11.47 -15.16
C ARG A 148 -15.08 -12.39 -15.91
N VAL A 149 -15.40 -12.69 -17.16
CA VAL A 149 -14.58 -13.50 -18.08
C VAL A 149 -14.06 -12.66 -19.24
N SER A 150 -14.82 -11.64 -19.66
CA SER A 150 -14.41 -10.54 -20.53
C SER A 150 -15.41 -9.38 -20.40
N GLU A 151 -15.29 -8.32 -21.22
CA GLU A 151 -16.23 -7.19 -21.26
C GLU A 151 -17.73 -7.55 -21.37
N SER A 152 -18.06 -8.68 -22.01
CA SER A 152 -19.43 -9.11 -22.30
C SER A 152 -19.77 -10.53 -21.82
N ILE A 153 -18.82 -11.22 -21.19
CA ILE A 153 -18.95 -12.62 -20.78
C ILE A 153 -18.79 -12.72 -19.26
N PHE A 154 -19.79 -13.34 -18.61
CA PHE A 154 -19.94 -13.38 -17.16
C PHE A 154 -20.38 -14.75 -16.68
N GLN A 155 -20.02 -15.06 -15.44
CA GLN A 155 -20.54 -16.17 -14.65
C GLN A 155 -21.26 -15.57 -13.44
N PHE A 156 -22.39 -16.13 -13.03
CA PHE A 156 -23.21 -15.57 -11.94
C PHE A 156 -23.09 -16.43 -10.70
N ARG A 157 -22.49 -15.89 -9.63
CA ARG A 157 -22.32 -16.60 -8.35
C ARG A 157 -23.42 -16.21 -7.36
N THR A 158 -24.00 -17.19 -6.67
CA THR A 158 -25.02 -16.95 -5.64
C THR A 158 -24.41 -16.52 -4.30
N SER A 159 -25.26 -16.12 -3.35
CA SER A 159 -24.86 -15.83 -1.97
C SER A 159 -24.20 -17.04 -1.29
N GLN A 160 -24.80 -18.24 -1.38
CA GLN A 160 -24.20 -19.47 -0.86
C GLN A 160 -22.89 -19.84 -1.59
N GLY A 161 -22.77 -19.48 -2.87
CA GLY A 161 -21.50 -19.50 -3.60
C GLY A 161 -21.42 -20.51 -4.75
N GLN A 162 -22.53 -21.20 -5.05
CA GLN A 162 -22.70 -21.92 -6.31
C GLN A 162 -22.82 -20.94 -7.48
N PHE A 163 -22.78 -21.47 -8.70
CA PHE A 163 -22.96 -20.73 -9.94
C PHE A 163 -24.30 -21.05 -10.60
N LEU A 164 -24.83 -20.09 -11.35
CA LEU A 164 -25.91 -20.35 -12.30
C LEU A 164 -25.38 -21.23 -13.43
N THR A 165 -26.09 -22.33 -13.72
CA THR A 165 -25.74 -23.36 -14.71
C THR A 165 -26.86 -23.49 -15.72
N CYS A 166 -26.53 -23.59 -17.01
CA CYS A 166 -27.46 -24.05 -18.03
C CYS A 166 -26.80 -25.10 -18.95
N ASN A 167 -27.42 -26.26 -19.06
CA ASN A 167 -26.84 -27.41 -19.75
C ASN A 167 -26.96 -27.36 -21.30
N GLY A 168 -27.61 -26.33 -21.85
CA GLY A 168 -27.76 -26.13 -23.29
C GLY A 168 -29.12 -25.55 -23.69
N ASP A 169 -29.33 -25.44 -25.00
CA ASP A 169 -30.58 -24.93 -25.60
C ASP A 169 -31.78 -25.81 -25.19
N GLY A 170 -32.90 -25.18 -24.84
CA GLY A 170 -34.06 -25.87 -24.25
C GLY A 170 -33.94 -26.17 -22.75
N GLY A 171 -32.79 -25.89 -22.13
CA GLY A 171 -32.55 -26.16 -20.71
C GLY A 171 -33.13 -25.12 -19.76
N ASN A 172 -33.51 -25.56 -18.57
CA ASN A 172 -33.72 -24.67 -17.41
C ASN A 172 -32.37 -24.19 -16.88
N VAL A 173 -32.36 -23.00 -16.27
CA VAL A 173 -31.23 -22.54 -15.46
C VAL A 173 -31.39 -23.08 -14.03
N THR A 174 -30.29 -23.54 -13.44
CA THR A 174 -30.20 -24.00 -12.04
C THR A 174 -29.05 -23.29 -11.33
N ALA A 175 -28.92 -23.44 -10.02
CA ALA A 175 -27.92 -22.74 -9.20
C ALA A 175 -27.06 -23.73 -8.39
N ALA A 176 -26.65 -24.84 -8.99
CA ALA A 176 -26.11 -26.00 -8.27
C ALA A 176 -24.60 -26.25 -8.42
N ALA A 177 -23.91 -25.65 -9.41
CA ALA A 177 -22.49 -25.92 -9.64
C ALA A 177 -21.59 -25.23 -8.60
N GLU A 178 -20.69 -25.98 -7.95
CA GLU A 178 -19.74 -25.43 -6.97
C GLU A 178 -18.55 -24.70 -7.62
N SER A 179 -18.28 -24.98 -8.89
CA SER A 179 -17.18 -24.43 -9.69
C SER A 179 -17.69 -23.98 -11.06
N ALA A 180 -17.26 -22.82 -11.54
CA ALA A 180 -17.70 -22.29 -12.82
C ALA A 180 -16.93 -22.89 -14.01
N SER A 181 -17.67 -23.32 -15.03
CA SER A 181 -17.15 -23.86 -16.30
C SER A 181 -17.90 -23.25 -17.50
N VAL A 182 -17.89 -23.90 -18.67
CA VAL A 182 -18.57 -23.43 -19.88
C VAL A 182 -20.10 -23.41 -19.74
N THR A 183 -20.69 -24.29 -18.92
CA THR A 183 -22.15 -24.31 -18.66
C THR A 183 -22.61 -23.23 -17.69
N GLU A 184 -21.67 -22.57 -17.00
CA GLU A 184 -21.94 -21.47 -16.05
C GLU A 184 -21.66 -20.09 -16.68
N THR A 185 -21.28 -20.07 -17.96
CA THR A 185 -20.81 -18.88 -18.68
C THR A 185 -21.89 -18.35 -19.62
N PHE A 186 -22.28 -17.09 -19.40
CA PHE A 186 -23.31 -16.37 -20.13
C PHE A 186 -22.74 -15.12 -20.79
N TYR A 187 -23.35 -14.72 -21.90
CA TYR A 187 -23.09 -13.45 -22.56
C TYR A 187 -24.17 -12.45 -22.15
N ILE A 188 -23.78 -11.23 -21.78
CA ILE A 188 -24.69 -10.14 -21.44
C ILE A 188 -24.62 -9.07 -22.52
N GLU A 189 -25.74 -8.81 -23.19
CA GLU A 189 -25.94 -7.65 -24.03
C GLU A 189 -26.73 -6.61 -23.22
N ARG A 190 -26.23 -5.38 -23.08
CA ARG A 190 -26.84 -4.32 -22.25
C ARG A 190 -27.06 -3.06 -23.06
N ASN A 191 -28.19 -2.38 -22.85
CA ASN A 191 -28.48 -1.09 -23.46
C ASN A 191 -28.41 0.09 -22.47
N LEU A 192 -28.51 1.31 -23.00
CA LEU A 192 -28.39 2.57 -22.24
C LEU A 192 -29.44 2.77 -21.14
N ASN A 193 -30.51 1.97 -21.13
CA ASN A 193 -31.59 2.00 -20.14
C ASN A 193 -31.47 0.86 -19.11
N ASN A 194 -30.27 0.27 -18.93
CA ASN A 194 -30.00 -0.90 -18.08
C ASN A 194 -30.86 -2.13 -18.39
N ARG A 195 -31.49 -2.19 -19.56
CA ARG A 195 -32.12 -3.43 -20.04
C ARG A 195 -31.02 -4.36 -20.54
N VAL A 196 -31.14 -5.64 -20.22
CA VAL A 196 -30.22 -6.70 -20.63
C VAL A 196 -30.94 -7.84 -21.33
N HIS A 197 -30.21 -8.45 -22.25
CA HIS A 197 -30.47 -9.78 -22.79
C HIS A 197 -29.32 -10.69 -22.38
N ILE A 198 -29.65 -11.85 -21.81
CA ILE A 198 -28.66 -12.84 -21.37
C ILE A 198 -28.76 -14.04 -22.32
N LYS A 199 -27.64 -14.55 -22.83
CA LYS A 199 -27.63 -15.68 -23.78
C LYS A 199 -26.50 -16.68 -23.55
N LEU A 200 -26.72 -17.91 -24.00
CA LEU A 200 -25.72 -18.98 -23.99
C LEU A 200 -24.70 -18.81 -25.12
N LYS A 201 -23.60 -19.58 -25.07
CA LYS A 201 -22.57 -19.64 -26.13
C LYS A 201 -23.11 -20.12 -27.50
N SER A 202 -24.24 -20.81 -27.54
CA SER A 202 -24.98 -21.15 -28.77
C SER A 202 -25.60 -19.94 -29.47
N GLY A 203 -25.76 -18.82 -28.76
CA GLY A 203 -26.51 -17.64 -29.18
C GLY A 203 -27.97 -17.62 -28.70
N THR A 204 -28.46 -18.70 -28.09
CA THR A 204 -29.84 -18.78 -27.58
C THR A 204 -30.04 -17.93 -26.34
N TYR A 205 -31.06 -17.08 -26.37
CA TYR A 205 -31.39 -16.16 -25.29
C TYR A 205 -32.17 -16.84 -24.16
N LEU A 206 -31.85 -16.46 -22.92
CA LEU A 206 -32.64 -16.82 -21.74
C LEU A 206 -33.96 -16.05 -21.74
N ARG A 207 -35.02 -16.68 -21.23
CA ARG A 207 -36.32 -16.05 -20.99
C ARG A 207 -36.94 -16.47 -19.66
N ALA A 208 -37.73 -15.56 -19.09
CA ALA A 208 -38.66 -15.88 -18.04
C ALA A 208 -39.91 -16.56 -18.66
N SER A 209 -40.11 -17.83 -18.34
CA SER A 209 -41.26 -18.61 -18.84
C SER A 209 -42.56 -18.27 -18.09
N LYS A 210 -43.72 -18.64 -18.67
CA LYS A 210 -45.03 -18.52 -18.00
C LYS A 210 -45.21 -19.46 -16.78
N ALA A 211 -44.24 -20.33 -16.53
CA ALA A 211 -44.17 -21.20 -15.35
C ALA A 211 -43.22 -20.63 -14.27
N ASN A 212 -42.80 -19.36 -14.40
CA ASN A 212 -41.83 -18.67 -13.55
C ASN A 212 -40.45 -19.36 -13.49
N GLN A 213 -40.08 -20.16 -14.49
CA GLN A 213 -38.74 -20.74 -14.62
C GLN A 213 -37.89 -19.91 -15.58
N LEU A 214 -36.58 -19.77 -15.28
CA LEU A 214 -35.60 -19.18 -16.19
C LEU A 214 -35.12 -20.27 -17.18
N THR A 215 -35.25 -20.01 -18.48
CA THR A 215 -35.21 -21.05 -19.55
C THR A 215 -34.45 -20.57 -20.78
N ALA A 216 -33.59 -21.41 -21.37
CA ALA A 216 -32.73 -21.09 -22.50
C ALA A 216 -33.35 -21.49 -23.85
N ASP A 217 -34.53 -20.96 -24.15
CA ASP A 217 -35.35 -21.37 -25.31
C ASP A 217 -36.18 -20.23 -25.93
N TYR A 218 -35.67 -18.99 -25.84
CA TYR A 218 -36.23 -17.88 -26.62
C TYR A 218 -35.92 -18.05 -28.12
N LEU A 219 -36.90 -17.77 -28.97
CA LEU A 219 -36.82 -18.02 -30.41
C LEU A 219 -36.42 -16.74 -31.17
N GLY A 220 -35.22 -16.75 -31.75
CA GLY A 220 -34.67 -15.63 -32.51
C GLY A 220 -34.01 -14.56 -31.63
N THR A 221 -33.73 -13.39 -32.20
CA THR A 221 -33.16 -12.24 -31.48
C THR A 221 -34.29 -11.42 -30.84
N PRO A 222 -34.27 -11.18 -29.51
CA PRO A 222 -35.27 -10.35 -28.84
C PRO A 222 -35.16 -8.87 -29.23
N GLY A 223 -36.29 -8.18 -29.17
CA GLY A 223 -36.32 -6.71 -29.16
C GLY A 223 -35.95 -6.15 -27.79
N TRP A 224 -35.72 -4.83 -27.71
CA TRP A 224 -35.54 -4.12 -26.45
C TRP A 224 -36.85 -3.74 -25.75
N ASP A 225 -37.98 -4.25 -26.22
CA ASP A 225 -39.31 -4.14 -25.64
C ASP A 225 -39.49 -5.07 -24.43
N ASP A 226 -40.65 -5.01 -23.78
CA ASP A 226 -40.98 -5.71 -22.52
C ASP A 226 -41.31 -7.20 -22.73
N ASN A 227 -40.54 -7.87 -23.60
CA ASN A 227 -40.69 -9.27 -23.96
C ASN A 227 -39.95 -10.23 -22.99
N ALA A 228 -40.24 -11.52 -23.10
CA ALA A 228 -39.86 -12.53 -22.11
C ALA A 228 -38.35 -12.73 -21.90
N ALA A 229 -37.50 -12.29 -22.84
CA ALA A 229 -36.04 -12.34 -22.71
C ALA A 229 -35.42 -11.01 -22.23
N THR A 230 -36.20 -9.93 -22.16
CA THR A 230 -35.72 -8.62 -21.67
C THR A 230 -35.85 -8.53 -20.16
N PHE A 231 -34.71 -8.33 -19.49
CA PHE A 231 -34.63 -8.07 -18.06
C PHE A 231 -34.14 -6.64 -17.80
N GLU A 232 -34.55 -6.04 -16.69
CA GLU A 232 -33.90 -4.89 -16.10
C GLU A 232 -32.77 -5.40 -15.19
N MET A 233 -31.55 -4.88 -15.39
CA MET A 233 -30.38 -5.18 -14.57
C MET A 233 -30.17 -4.05 -13.56
N ILE A 234 -30.19 -4.40 -12.28
CA ILE A 234 -29.98 -3.48 -11.16
C ILE A 234 -28.63 -3.83 -10.52
N ILE A 235 -27.74 -2.85 -10.43
CA ILE A 235 -26.48 -2.97 -9.67
C ILE A 235 -26.79 -2.60 -8.22
N VAL A 236 -26.56 -3.55 -7.31
CA VAL A 236 -26.79 -3.43 -5.87
C VAL A 236 -25.55 -2.89 -5.18
N SER A 237 -24.37 -3.37 -5.59
CA SER A 237 -23.07 -2.94 -5.04
C SER A 237 -21.98 -3.08 -6.10
N ASN A 238 -21.09 -2.09 -6.18
CA ASN A 238 -19.88 -2.13 -7.01
C ASN A 238 -18.72 -1.48 -6.24
N ILE A 239 -18.39 -2.03 -5.07
CA ILE A 239 -17.38 -1.48 -4.15
C ILE A 239 -16.00 -2.15 -4.27
N LEU A 240 -15.91 -3.32 -4.91
CA LEU A 240 -14.67 -4.08 -5.01
C LEU A 240 -13.82 -3.56 -6.17
N HIS A 241 -12.89 -2.64 -5.88
CA HIS A 241 -11.98 -2.05 -6.87
C HIS A 241 -10.51 -2.27 -6.46
N GLY A 242 -10.08 -3.54 -6.41
CA GLY A 242 -8.70 -3.92 -6.05
C GLY A 242 -7.84 -4.27 -7.26
N ASP A 243 -6.62 -4.76 -7.02
CA ASP A 243 -5.74 -5.33 -8.08
C ASP A 243 -6.46 -6.37 -8.95
N TYR A 244 -7.31 -7.22 -8.35
CA TYR A 244 -8.03 -8.26 -9.08
C TYR A 244 -8.97 -7.65 -10.13
N GLN A 245 -9.82 -6.71 -9.72
CA GLN A 245 -10.80 -6.08 -10.60
C GLN A 245 -10.17 -5.11 -11.60
N LEU A 246 -9.06 -4.44 -11.24
CA LEU A 246 -8.30 -3.64 -12.19
C LEU A 246 -7.72 -4.53 -13.28
N ALA A 247 -7.03 -5.61 -12.90
CA ALA A 247 -6.29 -6.44 -13.83
C ALA A 247 -7.19 -7.30 -14.74
N ASN A 248 -8.29 -7.85 -14.21
CA ASN A 248 -9.27 -8.57 -15.02
C ASN A 248 -10.23 -7.61 -15.77
N GLY A 249 -10.42 -6.38 -15.27
CA GLY A 249 -11.25 -5.36 -15.91
C GLY A 249 -10.62 -4.79 -17.19
N HIS A 250 -9.35 -4.39 -17.13
CA HIS A 250 -8.57 -3.90 -18.27
C HIS A 250 -8.07 -4.98 -19.23
N GLU A 251 -8.05 -6.25 -18.79
CA GLU A 251 -7.25 -7.34 -19.37
C GLU A 251 -5.72 -7.16 -19.24
N HIS A 252 -4.99 -8.27 -19.28
CA HIS A 252 -3.58 -8.36 -18.82
C HIS A 252 -2.65 -7.28 -19.41
N ASP A 253 -2.60 -7.14 -20.73
CA ASP A 253 -1.63 -6.25 -21.38
C ASP A 253 -1.93 -4.78 -21.10
N LYS A 254 -3.21 -4.39 -21.01
CA LYS A 254 -3.59 -3.02 -20.69
C LYS A 254 -3.41 -2.71 -19.20
N ALA A 255 -3.76 -3.65 -18.32
CA ALA A 255 -3.47 -3.56 -16.89
C ALA A 255 -1.95 -3.40 -16.65
N LYS A 256 -1.11 -4.07 -17.44
CA LYS A 256 0.35 -3.93 -17.42
C LYS A 256 0.85 -2.55 -17.83
N GLU A 257 0.23 -1.89 -18.82
CA GLU A 257 0.51 -0.48 -19.10
C GLU A 257 0.10 0.44 -17.94
N VAL A 258 -1.12 0.28 -17.44
CA VAL A 258 -1.73 1.12 -16.40
C VAL A 258 -0.94 1.04 -15.10
N LEU A 259 -0.65 -0.17 -14.62
CA LEU A 259 0.07 -0.39 -13.36
C LEU A 259 1.55 -0.03 -13.46
N LYS A 260 2.21 -0.26 -14.61
CA LYS A 260 3.58 0.20 -14.82
C LYS A 260 3.67 1.73 -14.80
N LYS A 261 2.70 2.43 -15.42
CA LYS A 261 2.62 3.89 -15.34
C LYS A 261 2.40 4.34 -13.89
N HIS A 262 1.38 3.80 -13.23
CA HIS A 262 1.00 4.13 -11.85
C HIS A 262 2.17 3.96 -10.87
N ARG A 263 2.78 2.76 -10.82
CA ARG A 263 3.90 2.48 -9.90
C ARG A 263 5.10 3.40 -10.12
N ASN A 264 5.31 3.88 -11.36
CA ASN A 264 6.41 4.79 -11.71
C ASN A 264 6.09 6.30 -11.50
N THR A 265 4.85 6.68 -11.19
CA THR A 265 4.45 8.11 -11.07
C THR A 265 3.67 8.46 -9.81
N PHE A 266 3.14 7.49 -9.07
CA PHE A 266 2.33 7.74 -7.87
C PHE A 266 3.21 8.01 -6.64
N ILE A 267 4.19 7.12 -6.40
CA ILE A 267 5.26 7.31 -5.40
C ILE A 267 6.60 7.40 -6.13
N THR A 268 7.44 8.34 -5.71
CA THR A 268 8.73 8.72 -6.33
C THR A 268 9.78 9.06 -5.26
N VAL A 269 11.01 9.35 -5.68
CA VAL A 269 12.10 9.72 -4.74
C VAL A 269 11.86 11.09 -4.08
N GLU A 270 11.12 11.98 -4.75
CA GLU A 270 10.68 13.27 -4.24
C GLU A 270 9.77 13.13 -3.01
N ASP A 271 9.01 12.03 -2.91
CA ASP A 271 8.12 11.75 -1.79
C ASP A 271 8.89 11.35 -0.54
N PHE A 272 9.97 10.58 -0.68
CA PHE A 272 10.87 10.27 0.43
C PHE A 272 11.59 11.53 0.94
N ASN A 273 11.94 12.47 0.05
CA ASN A 273 12.42 13.79 0.42
C ASN A 273 11.35 14.63 1.15
N PHE A 274 10.09 14.58 0.71
CA PHE A 274 8.97 15.25 1.40
C PHE A 274 8.78 14.68 2.81
N LEU A 275 8.72 13.35 2.96
CA LEU A 275 8.56 12.67 4.24
C LEU A 275 9.70 13.02 5.21
N TYR A 276 10.95 12.88 4.77
CA TYR A 276 12.14 13.20 5.56
C TYR A 276 12.10 14.64 6.08
N ARG A 277 11.80 15.62 5.21
CA ARG A 277 11.75 17.04 5.58
C ARG A 277 10.64 17.41 6.58
N HIS A 278 9.63 16.56 6.74
CA HIS A 278 8.54 16.75 7.71
C HIS A 278 8.70 15.90 8.99
N GLY A 279 9.82 15.21 9.17
CA GLY A 279 10.09 14.42 10.37
C GLY A 279 9.43 13.04 10.39
N ILE A 280 9.00 12.53 9.23
CA ILE A 280 8.61 11.13 9.06
C ILE A 280 9.87 10.29 8.87
N ASN A 281 9.97 9.20 9.63
CA ASN A 281 11.17 8.39 9.76
C ASN A 281 11.00 6.95 9.25
N THR A 282 9.77 6.56 8.90
CA THR A 282 9.41 5.21 8.46
C THR A 282 8.35 5.27 7.38
N VAL A 283 8.37 4.34 6.44
CA VAL A 283 7.24 4.01 5.55
C VAL A 283 6.77 2.59 5.83
N ARG A 284 5.44 2.40 5.87
CA ARG A 284 4.81 1.07 5.81
C ARG A 284 4.37 0.84 4.36
N ILE A 285 4.77 -0.29 3.79
CA ILE A 285 4.63 -0.55 2.36
C ILE A 285 3.76 -1.80 2.16
N PRO A 286 2.45 -1.63 1.90
CA PRO A 286 1.55 -2.69 1.48
C PRO A 286 2.06 -3.42 0.24
N VAL A 287 2.17 -4.75 0.30
CA VAL A 287 2.49 -5.63 -0.83
C VAL A 287 1.54 -6.83 -0.87
N GLY A 288 1.10 -7.20 -2.07
CA GLY A 288 0.29 -8.39 -2.29
C GLY A 288 1.14 -9.63 -2.52
N TRP A 289 0.62 -10.79 -2.13
CA TRP A 289 1.30 -12.10 -2.20
C TRP A 289 1.92 -12.42 -3.58
N TRP A 290 1.37 -11.87 -4.67
CA TRP A 290 1.86 -12.04 -6.02
C TRP A 290 3.29 -11.51 -6.24
N ILE A 291 3.79 -10.62 -5.36
CA ILE A 291 5.16 -10.04 -5.45
C ILE A 291 6.29 -11.09 -5.44
N ALA A 292 6.07 -12.25 -4.81
CA ALA A 292 7.07 -13.34 -4.78
C ALA A 292 7.21 -14.09 -6.13
N PHE A 293 6.30 -13.82 -7.08
CA PHE A 293 6.24 -14.47 -8.40
C PHE A 293 6.63 -13.50 -9.54
N ASP A 294 7.21 -12.34 -9.21
CA ASP A 294 7.65 -11.35 -10.18
C ASP A 294 8.75 -11.88 -11.13
N PRO A 295 8.74 -11.50 -12.42
CA PRO A 295 7.85 -10.51 -13.06
C PRO A 295 6.57 -11.12 -13.67
N ASN A 296 6.28 -12.40 -13.43
CA ASN A 296 5.17 -13.15 -14.07
C ASN A 296 4.28 -13.84 -13.02
N PRO A 297 3.55 -13.09 -12.17
CA PRO A 297 2.67 -13.67 -11.16
C PRO A 297 1.48 -14.43 -11.76
N PRO A 298 0.78 -15.26 -10.96
CA PRO A 298 -0.43 -15.94 -11.40
C PRO A 298 -1.54 -14.95 -11.79
N ALA A 299 -2.28 -15.26 -12.85
CA ALA A 299 -3.37 -14.42 -13.35
C ALA A 299 -4.50 -14.26 -12.29
N PRO A 300 -5.18 -13.09 -12.24
CA PRO A 300 -5.03 -11.95 -13.15
C PRO A 300 -3.89 -10.99 -12.77
N PHE A 301 -3.17 -11.21 -11.66
CA PHE A 301 -2.24 -10.25 -11.09
C PHE A 301 -1.11 -9.82 -12.04
N ILE A 302 -0.61 -8.60 -11.85
CA ILE A 302 0.32 -7.94 -12.77
C ILE A 302 1.62 -7.58 -12.06
N GLY A 303 2.70 -8.21 -12.53
CA GLY A 303 4.03 -8.10 -11.93
C GLY A 303 4.72 -6.75 -12.09
N GLY A 304 5.88 -6.61 -11.46
CA GLY A 304 6.65 -5.38 -11.36
C GLY A 304 6.37 -4.57 -10.09
N SER A 305 5.95 -5.22 -9.00
CA SER A 305 5.89 -4.63 -7.66
C SER A 305 7.19 -4.82 -6.89
N LEU A 306 7.97 -5.87 -7.19
CA LEU A 306 9.27 -6.15 -6.58
C LEU A 306 10.33 -5.09 -6.95
N GLU A 307 10.39 -4.70 -8.23
CA GLU A 307 11.29 -3.64 -8.71
C GLU A 307 10.97 -2.29 -8.05
N ALA A 308 9.68 -1.98 -7.87
CA ALA A 308 9.23 -0.78 -7.17
C ALA A 308 9.56 -0.82 -5.66
N LEU A 309 9.45 -1.99 -5.02
CA LEU A 309 9.85 -2.19 -3.63
C LEU A 309 11.37 -2.04 -3.44
N ASP A 310 12.20 -2.61 -4.32
CA ASP A 310 13.66 -2.42 -4.29
C ASP A 310 14.05 -0.94 -4.44
N ASN A 311 13.35 -0.19 -5.29
CA ASN A 311 13.51 1.26 -5.43
C ASN A 311 13.11 1.99 -4.13
N ALA A 312 11.99 1.64 -3.50
CA ALA A 312 11.57 2.20 -2.21
C ALA A 312 12.62 1.98 -1.11
N PHE A 313 13.17 0.77 -1.00
CA PHE A 313 14.24 0.45 -0.05
C PHE A 313 15.51 1.28 -0.32
N SER A 314 15.83 1.53 -1.59
CA SER A 314 16.96 2.37 -2.01
C SER A 314 16.75 3.86 -1.65
N TRP A 315 15.55 4.40 -1.88
CA TRP A 315 15.17 5.76 -1.51
C TRP A 315 15.13 5.93 0.02
N ALA A 316 14.56 4.95 0.73
CA ALA A 316 14.51 4.93 2.19
C ALA A 316 15.92 5.03 2.79
N GLN A 317 16.86 4.21 2.32
CA GLN A 317 18.26 4.27 2.75
C GLN A 317 18.90 5.64 2.45
N ALA A 318 18.63 6.25 1.29
CA ALA A 318 19.18 7.56 0.92
C ALA A 318 18.69 8.70 1.86
N PHE A 319 17.45 8.62 2.34
CA PHE A 319 16.85 9.60 3.25
C PHE A 319 16.87 9.19 4.72
N SER A 320 17.59 8.13 5.09
CA SER A 320 17.61 7.55 6.46
C SER A 320 16.21 7.17 7.01
N ILE A 321 15.25 6.97 6.11
CA ILE A 321 13.91 6.44 6.39
C ILE A 321 14.00 4.90 6.49
N LYS A 322 13.15 4.31 7.33
CA LYS A 322 13.00 2.86 7.44
C LYS A 322 11.80 2.32 6.66
N CYS A 323 11.83 1.04 6.33
CA CYS A 323 10.73 0.32 5.71
C CYS A 323 10.17 -0.76 6.66
N ILE A 324 8.86 -0.75 6.82
CA ILE A 324 8.06 -1.90 7.24
C ILE A 324 7.45 -2.48 5.95
N ILE A 325 7.73 -3.75 5.67
CA ILE A 325 7.03 -4.47 4.59
C ILE A 325 5.76 -5.04 5.18
N ASP A 326 4.62 -4.80 4.56
CA ASP A 326 3.33 -5.30 5.02
C ASP A 326 2.70 -6.24 3.97
N LEU A 327 2.42 -7.49 4.36
CA LEU A 327 1.74 -8.46 3.49
C LEU A 327 0.23 -8.20 3.49
N HIS A 328 -0.15 -7.18 2.72
CA HIS A 328 -1.47 -6.56 2.75
C HIS A 328 -2.59 -7.41 2.11
N ALA A 329 -2.23 -8.26 1.15
CA ALA A 329 -3.16 -9.16 0.47
C ALA A 329 -2.60 -10.59 0.40
N ALA A 330 -3.32 -11.56 0.96
CA ALA A 330 -2.96 -12.98 0.95
C ALA A 330 -3.79 -13.80 -0.07
N PRO A 331 -3.33 -15.00 -0.48
CA PRO A 331 -4.07 -15.86 -1.41
C PRO A 331 -5.47 -16.18 -0.87
N GLY A 332 -6.48 -16.03 -1.73
CA GLY A 332 -7.89 -16.21 -1.36
C GLY A 332 -8.50 -15.08 -0.51
N SER A 333 -7.76 -14.02 -0.17
CA SER A 333 -8.14 -12.91 0.72
C SER A 333 -8.44 -13.33 2.18
N GLN A 334 -7.90 -12.55 3.12
CA GLN A 334 -8.06 -12.71 4.57
C GLN A 334 -9.24 -11.94 5.18
N ASN A 335 -9.91 -11.06 4.42
CA ASN A 335 -11.02 -10.26 4.92
C ASN A 335 -12.19 -10.00 3.95
N GLY A 336 -12.07 -10.40 2.68
CA GLY A 336 -13.11 -10.24 1.66
C GLY A 336 -13.14 -8.88 0.97
N MET A 337 -12.25 -7.94 1.32
CA MET A 337 -12.26 -6.57 0.79
C MET A 337 -11.32 -6.39 -0.41
N GLU A 338 -11.37 -5.23 -1.05
CA GLU A 338 -10.62 -4.90 -2.26
C GLU A 338 -9.12 -4.72 -2.03
N HIS A 339 -8.73 -4.12 -0.89
CA HIS A 339 -7.33 -3.95 -0.50
C HIS A 339 -6.62 -5.29 -0.21
N SER A 340 -7.36 -6.33 0.21
CA SER A 340 -6.84 -7.70 0.28
C SER A 340 -7.01 -8.50 -1.04
N ALA A 341 -7.35 -7.81 -2.14
CA ALA A 341 -7.59 -8.33 -3.47
C ALA A 341 -8.60 -9.49 -3.54
N SER A 342 -9.68 -9.44 -2.74
CA SER A 342 -10.78 -10.40 -2.89
C SER A 342 -11.46 -10.26 -4.25
N ARG A 343 -11.70 -11.40 -4.91
CA ARG A 343 -12.43 -11.44 -6.18
C ARG A 343 -13.88 -11.02 -6.04
N ASP A 344 -14.57 -11.48 -5.00
CA ASP A 344 -16.03 -11.43 -4.93
C ASP A 344 -16.62 -11.30 -3.50
N GLY A 345 -15.89 -10.62 -2.61
CA GLY A 345 -16.37 -10.35 -1.25
C GLY A 345 -16.14 -11.50 -0.27
N LYS A 346 -15.69 -12.68 -0.73
CA LYS A 346 -15.44 -13.83 0.15
C LYS A 346 -14.02 -13.81 0.73
N THR A 347 -13.92 -14.23 1.99
CA THR A 347 -12.66 -14.57 2.67
C THR A 347 -12.38 -16.06 2.44
N GLY A 348 -11.29 -16.38 1.75
CA GLY A 348 -10.88 -17.74 1.39
C GLY A 348 -9.49 -18.13 1.88
N TRP A 349 -8.72 -17.21 2.45
CA TRP A 349 -7.41 -17.51 3.05
C TRP A 349 -7.46 -18.59 4.15
N PRO A 350 -8.33 -18.52 5.19
CA PRO A 350 -8.31 -19.48 6.29
C PRO A 350 -8.94 -20.84 5.94
N THR A 351 -9.53 -21.00 4.75
CA THR A 351 -10.24 -22.22 4.35
C THR A 351 -9.36 -23.19 3.54
N SER A 352 -8.12 -22.82 3.22
CA SER A 352 -7.17 -23.67 2.50
C SER A 352 -5.78 -23.66 3.14
N PRO A 353 -5.23 -24.84 3.52
CA PRO A 353 -3.83 -24.95 3.94
C PRO A 353 -2.84 -24.44 2.89
N ASP A 354 -3.17 -24.56 1.60
CA ASP A 354 -2.30 -24.13 0.50
C ASP A 354 -2.19 -22.60 0.45
N HIS A 355 -3.28 -21.87 0.72
CA HIS A 355 -3.25 -20.41 0.83
C HIS A 355 -2.36 -19.95 1.99
N ILE A 356 -2.46 -20.63 3.15
CA ILE A 356 -1.65 -20.33 4.33
C ILE A 356 -0.17 -20.65 4.07
N SER A 357 0.14 -21.80 3.45
CA SER A 357 1.51 -22.16 3.06
C SER A 357 2.10 -21.13 2.09
N GLN A 358 1.37 -20.77 1.02
CA GLN A 358 1.82 -19.78 0.04
C GLN A 358 2.02 -18.39 0.68
N THR A 359 1.26 -18.04 1.72
CA THR A 359 1.49 -16.80 2.49
C THR A 359 2.81 -16.88 3.28
N LEU A 360 3.11 -18.02 3.89
CA LEU A 360 4.38 -18.27 4.59
C LEU A 360 5.58 -18.29 3.62
N ASP A 361 5.41 -18.83 2.41
CA ASP A 361 6.44 -18.83 1.36
C ASP A 361 6.77 -17.41 0.89
N VAL A 362 5.76 -16.53 0.78
CA VAL A 362 5.95 -15.09 0.49
C VAL A 362 6.72 -14.40 1.63
N ILE A 363 6.44 -14.74 2.89
CA ILE A 363 7.19 -14.22 4.04
C ILE A 363 8.65 -14.70 4.01
N ASP A 364 8.92 -15.96 3.66
CA ASP A 364 10.30 -16.48 3.52
C ASP A 364 11.05 -15.77 2.40
N PHE A 365 10.39 -15.55 1.26
CA PHE A 365 10.93 -14.76 0.15
C PHE A 365 11.28 -13.33 0.57
N LEU A 366 10.32 -12.57 1.13
CA LEU A 366 10.52 -11.17 1.54
C LEU A 366 11.59 -11.05 2.63
N ALA A 367 11.56 -11.92 3.64
CA ALA A 367 12.57 -11.95 4.69
C ALA A 367 13.97 -12.30 4.14
N SER A 368 14.08 -13.31 3.26
CA SER A 368 15.36 -13.70 2.67
C SER A 368 16.02 -12.56 1.86
N ARG A 369 15.19 -11.74 1.18
CA ARG A 369 15.62 -10.62 0.34
C ARG A 369 16.05 -9.42 1.18
N TYR A 370 15.20 -8.96 2.10
CA TYR A 370 15.37 -7.66 2.75
C TYR A 370 16.02 -7.70 4.15
N ALA A 371 16.16 -8.88 4.79
CA ALA A 371 16.72 -9.01 6.15
C ALA A 371 18.10 -8.36 6.39
N LYS A 372 18.88 -8.15 5.33
CA LYS A 372 20.22 -7.53 5.37
C LYS A 372 20.23 -6.08 4.88
N HIS A 373 19.11 -5.54 4.42
CA HIS A 373 19.03 -4.17 3.92
C HIS A 373 19.00 -3.18 5.10
N PRO A 374 19.86 -2.16 5.17
CA PRO A 374 19.95 -1.28 6.34
C PRO A 374 18.68 -0.41 6.55
N ALA A 375 17.84 -0.27 5.53
CA ALA A 375 16.53 0.38 5.63
C ALA A 375 15.43 -0.52 6.23
N LEU A 376 15.59 -1.85 6.32
CA LEU A 376 14.55 -2.68 6.96
C LEU A 376 14.41 -2.34 8.44
N LEU A 377 13.17 -2.18 8.89
CA LEU A 377 12.80 -2.13 10.31
C LEU A 377 12.00 -3.38 10.70
N GLY A 378 11.02 -3.78 9.89
CA GLY A 378 10.19 -4.95 10.21
C GLY A 378 9.41 -5.51 9.04
N ILE A 379 8.76 -6.64 9.30
CA ILE A 379 7.85 -7.33 8.38
C ILE A 379 6.55 -7.63 9.14
N GLU A 380 5.44 -7.20 8.58
CA GLU A 380 4.09 -7.54 9.04
C GLU A 380 3.58 -8.74 8.27
N LEU A 381 3.08 -9.73 9.01
CA LEU A 381 2.84 -11.06 8.45
C LEU A 381 1.52 -11.16 7.67
N LEU A 382 0.52 -10.36 8.02
CA LEU A 382 -0.78 -10.31 7.36
C LEU A 382 -1.57 -9.09 7.83
N ASN A 383 -1.96 -8.21 6.91
CA ASN A 383 -2.83 -7.07 7.21
C ASN A 383 -4.28 -7.50 7.51
N GLU A 384 -4.92 -6.86 8.49
CA GLU A 384 -6.36 -6.89 8.78
C GLU A 384 -7.13 -8.21 8.50
N PRO A 385 -6.74 -9.36 9.10
CA PRO A 385 -7.54 -10.58 9.03
C PRO A 385 -8.95 -10.38 9.63
N SER A 386 -10.02 -10.82 8.95
CA SER A 386 -11.40 -10.58 9.42
C SER A 386 -11.75 -11.39 10.68
N ALA A 387 -12.14 -10.73 11.77
CA ALA A 387 -12.53 -11.39 13.03
C ALA A 387 -13.75 -12.32 12.88
N GLY A 388 -14.61 -12.06 11.89
CA GLY A 388 -15.80 -12.88 11.60
C GLY A 388 -15.54 -14.08 10.68
N SER A 389 -14.43 -14.09 9.94
CA SER A 389 -14.12 -15.13 8.94
C SER A 389 -12.81 -15.89 9.18
N VAL A 390 -11.88 -15.33 9.96
CA VAL A 390 -10.57 -15.91 10.28
C VAL A 390 -10.58 -16.42 11.74
N PRO A 391 -10.52 -17.75 11.96
CA PRO A 391 -10.36 -18.33 13.29
C PRO A 391 -9.03 -17.92 13.94
N LEU A 392 -9.09 -17.59 15.24
CA LEU A 392 -7.93 -17.10 16.00
C LEU A 392 -6.82 -18.15 16.13
N ASP A 393 -7.17 -19.43 16.26
CA ASP A 393 -6.22 -20.53 16.37
C ASP A 393 -5.42 -20.74 15.07
N ILE A 394 -6.09 -20.64 13.91
CA ILE A 394 -5.45 -20.62 12.58
C ILE A 394 -4.50 -19.42 12.48
N LEU A 395 -4.95 -18.22 12.84
CA LEU A 395 -4.13 -17.00 12.76
C LEU A 395 -2.91 -17.05 13.69
N VAL A 396 -3.08 -17.49 14.94
CA VAL A 396 -1.98 -17.64 15.91
C VAL A 396 -0.98 -18.72 15.46
N SER A 397 -1.46 -19.80 14.84
CA SER A 397 -0.60 -20.83 14.24
C SER A 397 0.22 -20.28 13.07
N PHE A 398 -0.41 -19.51 12.18
CA PHE A 398 0.26 -18.82 11.08
C PHE A 398 1.29 -17.78 11.57
N TYR A 399 0.91 -16.90 12.49
CA TYR A 399 1.81 -15.87 13.04
C TYR A 399 3.05 -16.46 13.72
N LYS A 400 2.91 -17.58 14.44
CA LYS A 400 4.05 -18.30 15.03
C LYS A 400 4.99 -18.88 13.98
N GLN A 401 4.47 -19.38 12.86
CA GLN A 401 5.29 -19.88 11.75
C GLN A 401 6.01 -18.73 11.03
N GLY A 402 5.30 -17.66 10.69
CA GLY A 402 5.89 -16.47 10.06
C GLY A 402 6.95 -15.81 10.94
N TYR A 403 6.78 -15.78 12.27
CA TYR A 403 7.81 -15.32 13.20
C TYR A 403 9.11 -16.13 13.08
N GLN A 404 9.03 -17.46 13.07
CA GLN A 404 10.22 -18.33 12.90
C GLN A 404 10.88 -18.14 11.52
N ILE A 405 10.08 -17.91 10.47
CA ILE A 405 10.56 -17.61 9.12
C ILE A 405 11.33 -16.28 9.07
N VAL A 406 10.85 -15.21 9.71
CA VAL A 406 11.62 -13.96 9.78
C VAL A 406 12.90 -14.16 10.60
N ARG A 407 12.84 -14.90 11.72
CA ARG A 407 13.99 -15.18 12.60
C ARG A 407 15.07 -16.05 11.96
N LYS A 408 14.74 -16.87 10.95
CA LYS A 408 15.70 -17.59 10.07
C LYS A 408 16.68 -16.65 9.37
N TYR A 409 16.27 -15.41 9.09
CA TYR A 409 17.05 -14.43 8.32
C TYR A 409 17.47 -13.18 9.11
N SER A 410 16.70 -12.75 10.11
CA SER A 410 17.02 -11.59 10.94
C SER A 410 16.58 -11.74 12.40
N SER A 411 17.51 -11.53 13.33
CA SER A 411 17.24 -11.37 14.76
C SER A 411 16.76 -9.96 15.13
N THR A 412 17.11 -8.95 14.33
CA THR A 412 16.87 -7.53 14.65
C THR A 412 15.62 -6.95 13.99
N ALA A 413 15.12 -7.54 12.90
CA ALA A 413 13.88 -7.08 12.28
C ALA A 413 12.67 -7.33 13.21
N TYR A 414 11.83 -6.31 13.37
CA TYR A 414 10.57 -6.44 14.08
C TYR A 414 9.60 -7.32 13.28
N VAL A 415 8.86 -8.18 13.97
CA VAL A 415 7.75 -8.95 13.40
C VAL A 415 6.46 -8.33 13.91
N LEU A 416 5.64 -7.84 12.98
CA LEU A 416 4.36 -7.20 13.28
C LEU A 416 3.23 -8.21 13.05
N PHE A 417 2.25 -8.16 13.96
CA PHE A 417 1.06 -9.00 13.95
C PHE A 417 -0.18 -8.08 13.97
N CYS A 418 -0.91 -7.97 12.85
CA CYS A 418 -2.11 -7.14 12.81
C CYS A 418 -3.23 -7.76 13.67
N GLN A 419 -3.98 -6.91 14.38
CA GLN A 419 -5.24 -7.29 15.02
C GLN A 419 -6.24 -7.89 14.01
N ARG A 420 -7.18 -8.72 14.47
CA ARG A 420 -8.33 -9.08 13.61
C ARG A 420 -9.32 -7.92 13.56
N ILE A 421 -9.78 -7.54 12.37
CA ILE A 421 -10.73 -6.42 12.21
C ILE A 421 -12.19 -6.83 12.46
N GLY A 422 -12.96 -5.91 13.03
CA GLY A 422 -14.31 -6.16 13.55
C GLY A 422 -14.27 -6.36 15.07
N ASN A 423 -15.14 -7.24 15.58
CA ASN A 423 -15.41 -7.37 17.02
C ASN A 423 -14.37 -8.21 17.81
N ALA A 424 -13.08 -8.14 17.46
CA ALA A 424 -12.01 -8.77 18.23
C ALA A 424 -11.46 -7.83 19.32
N ASP A 425 -10.97 -8.40 20.41
CA ASP A 425 -10.15 -7.67 21.40
C ASP A 425 -8.67 -7.89 21.06
N PRO A 426 -7.88 -6.84 20.75
CA PRO A 426 -6.45 -6.98 20.45
C PRO A 426 -5.63 -7.68 21.55
N PHE A 427 -6.10 -7.73 22.80
CA PHE A 427 -5.47 -8.55 23.85
C PHE A 427 -5.39 -10.05 23.51
N GLU A 428 -6.18 -10.55 22.55
CA GLU A 428 -6.10 -11.94 22.08
C GLU A 428 -4.70 -12.31 21.54
N LEU A 429 -4.00 -11.35 20.92
CA LEU A 429 -2.64 -11.55 20.41
C LEU A 429 -1.56 -11.45 21.50
N TYR A 430 -1.79 -10.64 22.54
CA TYR A 430 -0.86 -10.48 23.67
C TYR A 430 -0.78 -11.76 24.51
N GLN A 431 -1.90 -12.48 24.64
CA GLN A 431 -1.97 -13.76 25.36
C GLN A 431 -1.47 -14.95 24.53
N ALA A 432 -1.32 -14.79 23.21
CA ALA A 432 -1.02 -15.89 22.30
C ALA A 432 0.45 -16.37 22.31
N ASN A 433 1.37 -15.62 22.92
CA ASN A 433 2.83 -15.90 22.94
C ASN A 433 3.40 -16.13 21.52
N LEU A 434 3.33 -15.10 20.67
CA LEU A 434 3.64 -15.18 19.23
C LEU A 434 5.14 -15.23 18.91
N GLY A 435 5.99 -14.73 19.81
CA GLY A 435 7.45 -14.69 19.69
C GLY A 435 8.10 -14.13 20.96
N SER A 436 9.41 -14.30 21.11
CA SER A 436 10.13 -13.91 22.34
C SER A 436 10.79 -12.53 22.29
N GLU A 437 11.20 -12.08 21.10
CA GLU A 437 11.98 -10.85 20.89
C GLU A 437 11.53 -10.10 19.63
N ASN A 438 11.61 -8.76 19.68
CA ASN A 438 11.28 -7.84 18.58
C ASN A 438 9.91 -8.15 17.94
N THR A 439 8.90 -8.33 18.80
CA THR A 439 7.49 -8.56 18.45
C THR A 439 6.67 -7.29 18.63
N VAL A 440 5.77 -7.03 17.69
CA VAL A 440 4.88 -5.85 17.68
C VAL A 440 3.46 -6.33 17.35
N VAL A 441 2.44 -5.76 17.99
CA VAL A 441 1.04 -5.89 17.55
C VAL A 441 0.59 -4.58 16.91
N ASP A 442 0.03 -4.68 15.71
CA ASP A 442 -0.51 -3.54 14.97
C ASP A 442 -2.02 -3.37 15.24
N LEU A 443 -2.43 -2.11 15.43
CA LEU A 443 -3.78 -1.67 15.79
C LEU A 443 -4.22 -0.58 14.82
N HIS A 444 -5.30 -0.83 14.09
CA HIS A 444 -5.87 0.13 13.15
C HIS A 444 -6.97 0.92 13.84
N TYR A 445 -6.79 2.25 13.94
CA TYR A 445 -7.63 3.14 14.74
C TYR A 445 -8.32 4.19 13.88
N TYR A 446 -9.54 3.86 13.47
CA TYR A 446 -10.46 4.76 12.79
C TYR A 446 -11.57 5.27 13.73
N ASN A 447 -12.05 6.50 13.51
CA ASN A 447 -13.34 7.02 14.02
C ASN A 447 -14.39 7.03 12.87
N LEU A 448 -14.38 5.95 12.10
CA LEU A 448 -15.18 5.71 10.90
C LEU A 448 -15.71 4.27 10.94
N PHE A 449 -16.48 3.89 9.92
CA PHE A 449 -16.95 2.52 9.64
C PHE A 449 -17.91 1.87 10.67
N ASP A 450 -17.93 2.31 11.93
CA ASP A 450 -18.96 1.96 12.92
C ASP A 450 -20.05 3.04 12.99
N ASN A 451 -21.32 2.61 13.07
CA ASN A 451 -22.50 3.46 13.29
C ASN A 451 -22.39 4.31 14.57
N PHE A 452 -21.62 3.86 15.56
CA PHE A 452 -21.28 4.59 16.78
C PHE A 452 -20.67 5.98 16.51
N PHE A 453 -19.88 6.13 15.45
CA PHE A 453 -19.25 7.42 15.10
C PHE A 453 -20.13 8.34 14.24
N VAL A 454 -21.19 7.81 13.60
CA VAL A 454 -21.99 8.53 12.59
C VAL A 454 -22.69 9.78 13.14
N ASN A 455 -23.04 9.79 14.43
CA ASN A 455 -23.75 10.89 15.08
C ASN A 455 -22.89 11.66 16.10
N MET A 456 -21.57 11.49 16.08
CA MET A 456 -20.66 12.20 16.99
C MET A 456 -20.31 13.61 16.49
N SER A 457 -20.26 14.59 17.40
CA SER A 457 -19.67 15.90 17.09
C SER A 457 -18.14 15.84 17.00
N SER A 458 -17.50 16.93 16.55
CA SER A 458 -16.04 17.09 16.63
C SER A 458 -15.52 16.84 18.05
N LEU A 459 -16.22 17.38 19.06
CA LEU A 459 -15.85 17.25 20.45
C LEU A 459 -16.01 15.81 20.96
N ASP A 460 -17.07 15.11 20.58
CA ASP A 460 -17.27 13.71 20.98
C ASP A 460 -16.17 12.80 20.40
N ASN A 461 -15.81 13.02 19.13
CA ASN A 461 -14.69 12.34 18.49
C ASN A 461 -13.37 12.58 19.22
N ILE A 462 -13.02 13.84 19.49
CA ILE A 462 -11.82 14.23 20.26
C ILE A 462 -11.84 13.58 21.66
N GLN A 463 -12.98 13.61 22.34
CA GLN A 463 -13.14 13.01 23.67
C GLN A 463 -13.03 11.48 23.64
N TYR A 464 -13.45 10.81 22.57
CA TYR A 464 -13.27 9.37 22.38
C TYR A 464 -11.79 8.99 22.24
N ILE A 465 -10.96 9.80 21.57
CA ILE A 465 -9.51 9.56 21.51
C ILE A 465 -8.89 9.55 22.91
N TYR A 466 -9.15 10.59 23.73
CA TYR A 466 -8.61 10.70 25.08
C TYR A 466 -9.22 9.72 26.10
N LYS A 467 -10.48 9.27 25.94
CA LYS A 467 -11.16 8.39 26.91
C LYS A 467 -11.06 6.91 26.57
N ASN A 468 -11.13 6.56 25.29
CA ASN A 468 -11.23 5.18 24.82
C ASN A 468 -9.89 4.72 24.22
N ARG A 469 -9.42 5.37 23.14
CA ARG A 469 -8.16 4.98 22.47
C ARG A 469 -6.96 5.10 23.41
N GLN A 470 -6.87 6.17 24.21
CA GLN A 470 -5.80 6.35 25.19
C GLN A 470 -5.82 5.27 26.28
N THR A 471 -7.00 4.93 26.81
CA THR A 471 -7.13 3.90 27.87
C THR A 471 -6.75 2.51 27.33
N GLN A 472 -7.19 2.16 26.13
CA GLN A 472 -6.80 0.93 25.45
C GLN A 472 -5.28 0.87 25.21
N LEU A 473 -4.70 1.97 24.71
CA LEU A 473 -3.27 2.09 24.45
C LEU A 473 -2.43 2.02 25.74
N GLN A 474 -2.89 2.65 26.82
CA GLN A 474 -2.26 2.56 28.15
C GLN A 474 -2.31 1.13 28.70
N ALA A 475 -3.44 0.43 28.55
CA ALA A 475 -3.58 -0.96 29.01
C ALA A 475 -2.65 -1.92 28.23
N LEU A 476 -2.57 -1.77 26.90
CA LEU A 476 -1.70 -2.59 26.06
C LEU A 476 -0.21 -2.28 26.29
N ASN A 477 0.18 -1.00 26.39
CA ASN A 477 1.55 -0.61 26.78
C ASN A 477 1.96 -1.08 28.20
N SER A 478 0.98 -1.31 29.09
CA SER A 478 1.23 -1.82 30.45
C SER A 478 1.22 -3.36 30.51
N ALA A 479 0.84 -4.03 29.42
CA ALA A 479 0.90 -5.48 29.33
C ALA A 479 2.33 -5.93 29.06
N ASN A 480 2.80 -6.93 29.78
CA ASN A 480 4.12 -7.54 29.55
C ASN A 480 4.06 -8.46 28.32
N GLY A 481 4.11 -7.86 27.12
CA GLY A 481 3.96 -8.52 25.83
C GLY A 481 4.59 -7.73 24.68
N PRO A 482 4.08 -7.89 23.44
CA PRO A 482 4.57 -7.15 22.26
C PRO A 482 4.50 -5.63 22.40
N LEU A 483 5.30 -4.91 21.60
CA LEU A 483 5.18 -3.46 21.48
C LEU A 483 3.89 -3.08 20.74
N VAL A 484 3.31 -1.94 21.07
CA VAL A 484 2.09 -1.41 20.41
C VAL A 484 2.46 -0.51 19.24
N PHE A 485 1.89 -0.78 18.07
CA PHE A 485 1.94 0.09 16.90
C PHE A 485 0.51 0.52 16.52
N ILE A 486 0.34 1.79 16.12
CA ILE A 486 -0.88 2.29 15.49
C ILE A 486 -0.60 2.48 14.00
N GLY A 487 -0.53 1.38 13.25
CA GLY A 487 -0.05 1.33 11.87
C GLY A 487 -0.98 1.98 10.86
N GLU A 488 -2.26 2.14 11.19
CA GLU A 488 -3.21 2.90 10.39
C GLU A 488 -4.11 3.80 11.25
N TRP A 489 -4.13 5.08 10.90
CA TRP A 489 -5.06 6.12 11.39
C TRP A 489 -5.10 7.29 10.39
N VAL A 490 -6.14 8.13 10.47
CA VAL A 490 -6.46 9.20 9.50
C VAL A 490 -6.76 10.53 10.16
N ASN A 491 -6.82 11.60 9.38
CA ASN A 491 -7.41 12.87 9.83
C ASN A 491 -8.85 13.06 9.29
N GLU A 492 -9.57 11.96 9.02
CA GLU A 492 -10.94 11.94 8.49
C GLU A 492 -11.92 11.31 9.49
N TRP A 493 -13.19 11.72 9.42
CA TRP A 493 -14.28 11.35 10.33
C TRP A 493 -15.66 11.58 9.71
N ASN A 494 -16.74 11.11 10.36
CA ASN A 494 -18.11 11.31 9.87
C ASN A 494 -18.66 12.75 10.08
N VAL A 495 -17.85 13.72 10.57
CA VAL A 495 -18.33 15.05 10.95
C VAL A 495 -18.53 15.97 9.73
N THR A 496 -19.77 16.03 9.23
CA THR A 496 -20.12 16.88 8.09
C THR A 496 -19.89 18.37 8.39
N GLY A 497 -18.99 19.01 7.65
CA GLY A 497 -18.76 20.46 7.72
C GLY A 497 -17.84 20.92 8.85
N GLY A 498 -17.03 20.03 9.45
CA GLY A 498 -16.00 20.41 10.41
C GLY A 498 -15.04 21.47 9.85
N SER A 499 -14.65 22.45 10.69
CA SER A 499 -13.72 23.51 10.30
C SER A 499 -12.27 23.01 10.30
N GLN A 500 -11.36 23.77 9.70
CA GLN A 500 -9.93 23.48 9.76
C GLN A 500 -9.41 23.36 11.21
N THR A 501 -9.99 24.11 12.16
CA THR A 501 -9.66 24.01 13.59
C THR A 501 -10.14 22.70 14.20
N ASP A 502 -11.33 22.21 13.83
CA ASP A 502 -11.83 20.90 14.30
C ASP A 502 -10.88 19.78 13.88
N TYR A 503 -10.45 19.78 12.61
CA TYR A 503 -9.45 18.83 12.09
C TYR A 503 -8.07 18.98 12.76
N GLN A 504 -7.61 20.20 13.02
CA GLN A 504 -6.35 20.43 13.74
C GLN A 504 -6.42 19.92 15.20
N ASP A 505 -7.54 20.12 15.89
CA ASP A 505 -7.74 19.65 17.26
C ASP A 505 -7.89 18.12 17.32
N PHE A 506 -8.56 17.50 16.33
CA PHE A 506 -8.68 16.06 16.21
C PHE A 506 -7.35 15.37 15.86
N GLY A 507 -6.65 15.87 14.83
CA GLY A 507 -5.31 15.40 14.48
C GLY A 507 -4.30 15.59 15.62
N ARG A 508 -4.42 16.67 16.41
CA ARG A 508 -3.59 16.88 17.61
C ARG A 508 -3.92 15.86 18.70
N ALA A 509 -5.20 15.63 19.02
CA ALA A 509 -5.60 14.64 20.02
C ALA A 509 -5.13 13.22 19.65
N GLN A 510 -5.26 12.85 18.38
CA GLN A 510 -4.72 11.59 17.85
C GLN A 510 -3.20 11.52 17.98
N LEU A 511 -2.46 12.54 17.56
CA LEU A 511 -1.00 12.58 17.72
C LEU A 511 -0.57 12.53 19.19
N GLU A 512 -1.22 13.26 20.10
CA GLU A 512 -0.88 13.26 21.53
C GLU A 512 -1.04 11.87 22.15
N VAL A 513 -2.10 11.14 21.78
CA VAL A 513 -2.34 9.77 22.26
C VAL A 513 -1.45 8.76 21.54
N TYR A 514 -1.37 8.77 20.21
CA TYR A 514 -0.66 7.75 19.44
C TYR A 514 0.87 7.87 19.54
N ASN A 515 1.43 9.06 19.83
CA ASN A 515 2.85 9.18 20.20
C ASN A 515 3.20 8.39 21.49
N ALA A 516 2.22 8.01 22.31
CA ALA A 516 2.44 7.15 23.49
C ALA A 516 2.57 5.65 23.15
N ALA A 517 2.24 5.21 21.93
CA ALA A 517 2.43 3.82 21.50
C ALA A 517 3.90 3.41 21.59
N SER A 518 4.17 2.20 22.11
CA SER A 518 5.54 1.79 22.46
C SER A 518 6.44 1.55 21.24
N PHE A 519 5.88 1.13 20.10
CA PHE A 519 6.58 1.12 18.81
C PHE A 519 6.42 2.45 18.07
N GLY A 520 5.19 2.98 17.99
CA GLY A 520 4.86 4.27 17.37
C GLY A 520 3.56 4.25 16.57
N TRP A 521 3.49 5.01 15.49
CA TRP A 521 2.30 5.11 14.62
C TRP A 521 2.68 5.30 13.14
N ALA A 522 1.79 4.92 12.23
CA ALA A 522 1.85 5.30 10.82
C ALA A 522 0.49 5.83 10.32
N TYR A 523 0.52 6.93 9.58
CA TYR A 523 -0.68 7.54 9.01
C TYR A 523 -1.10 6.84 7.72
N TRP A 524 -2.40 6.62 7.51
CA TRP A 524 -2.94 6.08 6.26
C TRP A 524 -3.65 7.20 5.47
N THR A 525 -3.19 7.62 4.29
CA THR A 525 -2.05 7.17 3.46
C THR A 525 -1.27 8.39 2.94
N LEU A 526 -0.13 8.22 2.26
CA LEU A 526 0.68 9.34 1.77
C LEU A 526 -0.08 10.23 0.78
N LYS A 527 -0.77 9.63 -0.20
CA LYS A 527 -1.51 10.32 -1.27
C LYS A 527 -2.88 9.69 -1.48
N ASN A 528 -3.90 10.51 -1.70
CA ASN A 528 -5.28 10.07 -1.87
C ASN A 528 -6.10 11.11 -2.65
N ASP A 529 -7.00 10.69 -3.54
CA ASP A 529 -7.93 11.63 -4.19
C ASP A 529 -8.96 12.22 -3.19
N ILE A 530 -9.09 11.64 -1.97
CA ILE A 530 -9.87 12.17 -0.84
C ILE A 530 -8.97 12.91 0.17
N LYS A 531 -9.11 14.24 0.22
CA LYS A 531 -8.30 15.20 1.00
C LYS A 531 -7.87 14.75 2.40
N HIS A 532 -8.80 14.35 3.27
CA HIS A 532 -8.49 14.08 4.68
C HIS A 532 -7.86 12.71 4.93
N TRP A 533 -7.77 11.87 3.89
CA TRP A 533 -6.98 10.63 3.83
C TRP A 533 -5.59 10.84 3.20
N ASP A 534 -5.35 11.99 2.55
CA ASP A 534 -4.08 12.35 1.93
C ASP A 534 -3.19 13.07 2.94
N PHE A 535 -2.08 12.43 3.34
CA PHE A 535 -1.12 13.00 4.28
C PHE A 535 -0.42 14.24 3.71
N GLU A 536 0.05 14.20 2.47
CA GLU A 536 0.75 15.31 1.83
C GLU A 536 -0.13 16.57 1.82
N TRP A 537 -1.39 16.44 1.40
CA TRP A 537 -2.39 17.50 1.40
C TRP A 537 -2.72 17.99 2.81
N ASN A 538 -2.89 17.09 3.79
CA ASN A 538 -3.16 17.47 5.18
C ASN A 538 -2.04 18.34 5.78
N ILE A 539 -0.78 18.02 5.48
CA ILE A 539 0.39 18.79 5.91
C ILE A 539 0.50 20.11 5.15
N GLN A 540 0.48 20.09 3.81
CA GLN A 540 0.61 21.29 2.98
C GLN A 540 -0.54 22.29 3.18
N SER A 541 -1.75 21.80 3.43
CA SER A 541 -2.94 22.60 3.71
C SER A 541 -3.12 22.96 5.18
N ASN A 542 -2.21 22.54 6.07
CA ASN A 542 -2.25 22.81 7.52
C ASN A 542 -3.57 22.32 8.18
N TYR A 543 -4.05 21.13 7.80
CA TYR A 543 -5.15 20.42 8.47
C TYR A 543 -4.64 19.41 9.51
N LEU A 544 -3.43 18.86 9.31
CA LEU A 544 -2.70 18.09 10.32
C LEU A 544 -1.42 18.84 10.70
N GLN A 545 -1.15 18.97 12.00
CA GLN A 545 0.01 19.67 12.53
C GLN A 545 0.93 18.69 13.27
N LEU A 546 1.98 18.22 12.59
CA LEU A 546 3.01 17.43 13.24
C LEU A 546 3.72 18.28 14.30
N GLN A 547 3.71 17.81 15.54
CA GLN A 547 4.58 18.34 16.58
C GLN A 547 6.03 17.96 16.24
N LEU A 548 6.69 18.83 15.48
CA LEU A 548 8.14 18.85 15.34
C LEU A 548 8.76 18.94 16.73
N GLY A 549 9.63 17.98 17.06
CA GLY A 549 10.40 18.02 18.30
C GLY A 549 11.41 19.15 18.25
N TYR A 550 11.00 20.36 18.62
CA TYR A 550 11.88 21.50 18.80
C TYR A 550 12.78 21.28 20.03
N SER A 551 13.79 20.43 19.85
CA SER A 551 14.93 20.31 20.76
C SER A 551 15.49 21.72 21.00
N SER A 552 15.54 22.13 22.28
CA SER A 552 15.99 23.47 22.68
C SER A 552 17.43 23.76 22.23
N SER A 553 18.23 22.71 21.99
CA SER A 553 19.52 22.76 21.31
C SER A 553 19.46 23.49 19.97
N ASN A 554 18.42 23.30 19.16
CA ASN A 554 18.33 23.91 17.83
C ASN A 554 18.02 25.41 17.88
N GLN A 555 17.25 25.88 18.88
CA GLN A 555 17.11 27.33 19.09
C GLN A 555 18.44 27.96 19.50
N ILE A 556 19.20 27.31 20.40
CA ILE A 556 20.53 27.78 20.80
C ILE A 556 21.49 27.76 19.61
N PHE A 557 21.50 26.71 18.79
CA PHE A 557 22.38 26.59 17.64
C PHE A 557 22.10 27.65 16.58
N ILE A 558 20.82 27.91 16.26
CA ILE A 558 20.41 28.98 15.34
C ILE A 558 20.79 30.36 15.90
N LEU A 559 20.55 30.62 17.19
CA LEU A 559 20.92 31.89 17.83
C LEU A 559 22.43 32.13 17.81
N VAL A 560 23.23 31.09 18.09
CA VAL A 560 24.70 31.12 18.01
C VAL A 560 25.17 31.30 16.56
N LEU A 561 24.49 30.72 15.56
CA LEU A 561 24.81 30.92 14.14
C LEU A 561 24.57 32.38 13.71
N PHE A 562 23.45 32.98 14.13
CA PHE A 562 23.17 34.41 13.86
C PHE A 562 24.15 35.35 14.59
N LEU A 563 24.53 35.05 15.84
CA LEU A 563 25.59 35.78 16.55
C LEU A 563 26.95 35.64 15.85
N GLY A 564 27.31 34.45 15.40
CA GLY A 564 28.55 34.19 14.65
C GLY A 564 28.60 34.94 13.33
N LEU A 565 27.49 34.97 12.58
CA LEU A 565 27.37 35.76 11.34
C LEU A 565 27.45 37.27 11.60
N ALA A 566 26.81 37.79 12.65
CA ALA A 566 26.90 39.19 13.03
C ALA A 566 28.34 39.61 13.42
N CYS A 567 29.04 38.78 14.19
CA CYS A 567 30.44 38.99 14.52
C CYS A 567 31.37 38.86 13.29
N GLY A 568 31.10 37.92 12.38
CA GLY A 568 31.86 37.75 11.14
C GLY A 568 31.77 38.96 10.21
N CYS A 569 30.57 39.52 10.02
CA CYS A 569 30.37 40.76 9.25
C CYS A 569 31.06 41.96 9.89
N SER A 570 31.15 42.01 11.23
CA SER A 570 31.87 43.07 11.96
C SER A 570 33.41 43.02 11.81
N PHE A 571 33.97 41.94 11.26
CA PHE A 571 35.41 41.78 10.98
C PHE A 571 35.76 41.96 9.49
N LEU A 572 34.80 42.36 8.64
CA LEU A 572 34.95 42.53 7.20
C LEU A 572 34.63 43.98 6.74
N HIS A 573 34.94 44.96 7.58
CA HIS A 573 34.98 46.40 7.31
C HIS A 573 36.27 47.00 7.89
#